data_AF-A0A9W6Z9S7-F1
#
_entry.id   AF-A0A9W6Z9S7-F1
#
_cell.length_a   1.000
_cell.length_b   1.000
_cell.length_c   1.000
_cell.angle_alpha   90.00
_cell.angle_beta   90.00
_cell.angle_gamma   90.00
#
_symmetry.space_group_name_H-M   'P 1'
#
loop_
_entity.id
_entity.type
_entity.pdbx_description
1 polymer ?
#
loop_
_entity_poly.entity_id
_entity_poly.type
_entity_poly.pdbx_seq_one_letter_code
_entity_poly.pdbx_strand_id
1 'polypeptide(L)'
;MFGSLICKAIFYPLLLTLSIITFWGASSSYTLYLVEKQVGFRRKLLREYQDSHGSGLTITPSVTQLTTSPPMWRVSNFLSPSEISYLKAAYLPTLTSCFPGAPETLVWWLGRWSSYGSIRVCQEMNQDLERGKEKGNEVLEAIELRILETLKKAGLYSGEDGKGNGFYTDTMDMQIVRYRRGGKFRYHFDEDFSGNALPLTFMIYLSHKMEGGGTSFPRAKGGEGMEIDPGVGDLLVWSTCGERIKGGGIDDYSPSNASYHSGMEVEGAYDEKWILNMFFASGEVSCHNIKKRGKEPILDTPVKYIIGR
;
A
#
# COMPACT_ATOMS: atom_id res chain seq x y z
N MET A 1 -37.87 44.09 38.54
CA MET A 1 -39.33 43.90 38.59
C MET A 1 -39.67 42.67 37.76
N PHE A 2 -40.26 41.66 38.43
CA PHE A 2 -41.04 40.50 37.95
C PHE A 2 -40.56 39.68 36.73
N GLY A 3 -40.50 38.35 36.74
CA GLY A 3 -40.99 37.37 37.71
C GLY A 3 -40.73 35.94 37.21
N SER A 4 -40.58 35.04 38.18
CA SER A 4 -40.48 33.57 38.11
C SER A 4 -41.85 32.91 37.89
N LEU A 5 -41.90 31.74 37.23
CA LEU A 5 -42.82 30.60 37.47
C LEU A 5 -42.45 29.46 36.48
N ILE A 6 -41.75 28.39 36.87
CA ILE A 6 -42.20 27.17 37.59
C ILE A 6 -42.90 26.11 36.69
N CYS A 7 -42.25 24.94 36.65
CA CYS A 7 -42.74 23.56 36.53
C CYS A 7 -43.80 23.18 35.48
N LYS A 8 -43.43 22.20 34.65
CA LYS A 8 -44.16 20.92 34.58
C LYS A 8 -43.20 19.77 34.24
N ALA A 9 -42.89 19.00 35.27
CA ALA A 9 -42.36 17.65 35.15
C ALA A 9 -43.43 16.74 34.53
N ILE A 10 -43.04 15.95 33.54
CA ILE A 10 -43.78 14.74 33.16
C ILE A 10 -42.84 13.57 33.40
N PHE A 11 -43.24 12.77 34.38
CA PHE A 11 -42.75 11.44 34.68
C PHE A 11 -42.78 10.55 33.42
N TYR A 12 -41.65 9.92 33.10
CA TYR A 12 -41.64 8.57 32.54
C TYR A 12 -40.80 7.69 33.46
N PRO A 13 -41.42 6.75 34.20
CA PRO A 13 -40.73 5.86 35.11
C PRO A 13 -40.22 4.62 34.36
N LEU A 14 -39.11 4.06 34.86
CA LEU A 14 -38.74 2.64 34.79
C LEU A 14 -38.87 1.93 33.43
N LEU A 15 -37.84 2.01 32.60
CA LEU A 15 -37.52 0.95 31.60
C LEU A 15 -36.06 1.01 31.13
N LEU A 16 -35.12 1.36 32.03
CA LEU A 16 -33.69 1.47 31.67
C LEU A 16 -32.72 0.88 32.70
N THR A 17 -33.14 -0.12 33.46
CA THR A 17 -32.28 -0.79 34.46
C THR A 17 -32.39 -2.31 34.41
N LEU A 18 -32.54 -2.89 33.22
CA LEU A 18 -32.51 -4.34 33.05
C LEU A 18 -31.97 -4.77 31.67
N SER A 19 -30.80 -4.27 31.27
CA SER A 19 -29.98 -4.88 30.20
C SER A 19 -28.46 -4.70 30.36
N ILE A 20 -27.98 -4.16 31.49
CA ILE A 20 -26.53 -3.99 31.76
C ILE A 20 -26.10 -4.95 32.87
N ILE A 21 -26.50 -6.22 32.81
CA ILE A 21 -25.84 -7.31 33.53
C ILE A 21 -25.88 -8.52 32.58
N THR A 22 -24.72 -9.16 32.39
CA THR A 22 -24.40 -10.30 31.49
C THR A 22 -23.94 -10.01 30.06
N PHE A 23 -22.89 -9.22 29.86
CA PHE A 23 -21.99 -9.42 28.70
C PHE A 23 -20.50 -9.21 29.01
N TRP A 24 -20.09 -9.41 30.27
CA TRP A 24 -18.70 -9.28 30.71
C TRP A 24 -17.99 -10.62 31.02
N GLY A 25 -18.69 -11.75 30.94
CA GLY A 25 -18.12 -13.07 31.27
C GLY A 25 -17.75 -13.96 30.07
N ALA A 26 -18.33 -13.71 28.89
CA ALA A 26 -18.12 -14.56 27.70
C ALA A 26 -17.24 -13.90 26.62
N SER A 27 -17.00 -12.59 26.71
CA SER A 27 -16.25 -11.83 25.71
C SER A 27 -14.74 -11.98 25.86
N SER A 28 -14.21 -12.19 27.07
CA SER A 28 -12.77 -12.31 27.32
C SER A 28 -12.21 -13.63 26.79
N SER A 29 -12.85 -14.77 27.07
CA SER A 29 -12.40 -16.09 26.62
C SER A 29 -12.50 -16.25 25.10
N TYR A 30 -13.52 -15.69 24.47
CA TYR A 30 -13.68 -15.75 23.01
C TYR A 30 -12.65 -14.87 22.29
N THR A 31 -12.37 -13.67 22.83
CA THR A 31 -11.32 -12.79 22.30
C THR A 31 -9.94 -13.42 22.45
N LEU A 32 -9.63 -14.00 23.63
CA LEU A 32 -8.37 -14.70 23.87
C LEU A 32 -8.19 -15.88 22.91
N TYR A 33 -9.24 -16.69 22.71
CA TYR A 33 -9.22 -17.82 21.78
C TYR A 33 -8.96 -17.42 20.32
N LEU A 34 -9.56 -16.31 19.87
CA LEU A 34 -9.32 -15.78 18.53
C LEU A 34 -7.88 -15.27 18.36
N VAL A 35 -7.34 -14.58 19.37
CA VAL A 35 -5.95 -14.12 19.40
C VAL A 35 -4.99 -15.32 19.38
N GLU A 36 -5.21 -16.34 20.21
CA GLU A 36 -4.37 -17.54 20.24
C GLU A 36 -4.39 -18.31 18.91
N LYS A 37 -5.56 -18.44 18.27
CA LYS A 37 -5.66 -19.02 16.93
C LYS A 37 -4.90 -18.20 15.89
N GLN A 38 -5.00 -16.88 15.93
CA GLN A 38 -4.25 -16.00 15.03
C GLN A 38 -2.74 -16.11 15.24
N VAL A 39 -2.28 -16.14 16.50
CA VAL A 39 -0.86 -16.31 16.84
C VAL A 39 -0.35 -17.69 16.40
N GLY A 40 -1.10 -18.76 16.66
CA GLY A 40 -0.76 -20.12 16.24
C GLY A 40 -0.69 -20.25 14.72
N PHE A 41 -1.63 -19.64 14.00
CA PHE A 41 -1.64 -19.60 12.55
C PHE A 41 -0.46 -18.80 11.97
N ARG A 42 -0.14 -17.62 12.53
CA ARG A 42 1.05 -16.84 12.14
C ARG A 42 2.35 -17.61 12.36
N ARG A 43 2.49 -18.31 13.49
CA ARG A 43 3.65 -19.16 13.76
C ARG A 43 3.77 -20.32 12.78
N LYS A 44 2.64 -20.94 12.41
CA LYS A 44 2.61 -21.99 11.39
C LYS A 44 3.08 -21.45 10.03
N LEU A 45 2.57 -20.30 9.59
CA LEU A 45 2.98 -19.67 8.33
C LEU A 45 4.44 -19.26 8.33
N LEU A 46 4.95 -18.72 9.44
CA LEU A 46 6.37 -18.37 9.57
C LEU A 46 7.24 -19.61 9.49
N ARG A 47 6.84 -20.73 10.11
CA ARG A 47 7.54 -22.01 9.96
C ARG A 47 7.50 -22.53 8.54
N GLU A 48 6.33 -22.53 7.88
CA GLU A 48 6.22 -22.93 6.47
C GLU A 48 7.08 -22.06 5.56
N TYR A 49 7.16 -20.75 5.84
CA TYR A 49 8.08 -19.83 5.18
C TYR A 49 9.54 -20.20 5.47
N GLN A 50 9.92 -20.41 6.73
CA GLN A 50 11.30 -20.77 7.10
C GLN A 50 11.71 -22.13 6.49
N ASP A 51 10.82 -23.12 6.48
CA ASP A 51 11.03 -24.45 5.93
C ASP A 51 11.15 -24.40 4.39
N SER A 52 10.31 -23.60 3.71
CA SER A 52 10.39 -23.43 2.26
C SER A 52 11.65 -22.66 1.84
N HIS A 53 12.10 -21.69 2.64
CA HIS A 53 13.30 -20.91 2.35
C HIS A 53 14.60 -21.60 2.78
N GLY A 54 14.55 -22.50 3.77
CA GLY A 54 15.66 -23.39 4.13
C GLY A 54 16.01 -24.40 3.03
N SER A 55 15.10 -24.62 2.06
CA SER A 55 15.31 -25.55 0.94
C SER A 55 16.06 -24.96 -0.27
N GLY A 56 16.54 -23.71 -0.20
CA GLY A 56 17.39 -23.12 -1.25
C GLY A 56 16.63 -22.62 -2.48
N LEU A 57 15.37 -22.21 -2.32
CA LEU A 57 14.60 -21.57 -3.40
C LEU A 57 15.32 -20.29 -3.86
N THR A 58 16.07 -20.39 -4.96
CA THR A 58 16.77 -19.24 -5.53
C THR A 58 15.80 -18.44 -6.38
N ILE A 59 15.35 -17.31 -5.85
CA ILE A 59 14.60 -16.33 -6.64
C ILE A 59 15.61 -15.59 -7.53
N THR A 60 15.40 -15.64 -8.85
CA THR A 60 16.22 -14.90 -9.82
C THR A 60 15.35 -13.83 -10.49
N PRO A 61 15.23 -12.64 -9.89
CA PRO A 61 14.48 -11.56 -10.50
C PRO A 61 15.11 -11.10 -11.80
N SER A 62 14.24 -10.74 -12.74
CA SER A 62 14.61 -10.10 -14.00
C SER A 62 14.01 -8.70 -14.05
N VAL A 63 14.78 -7.74 -14.54
CA VAL A 63 14.33 -6.35 -14.60
C VAL A 63 14.05 -5.96 -16.04
N THR A 64 12.96 -5.26 -16.27
CA THR A 64 12.55 -4.80 -17.60
C THR A 64 12.10 -3.34 -17.48
N GLN A 65 12.72 -2.45 -18.25
CA GLN A 65 12.23 -1.07 -18.38
C GLN A 65 10.97 -1.08 -19.24
N LEU A 66 9.87 -0.56 -18.71
CA LEU A 66 8.56 -0.55 -19.36
C LEU A 66 8.32 0.71 -20.17
N THR A 67 8.76 1.86 -19.64
CA THR A 67 8.67 3.16 -20.29
C THR A 67 9.71 4.12 -19.70
N THR A 68 10.06 5.15 -20.47
CA THR A 68 10.92 6.27 -20.04
C THR A 68 10.11 7.49 -19.60
N SER A 69 8.79 7.48 -19.81
CA SER A 69 7.85 8.52 -19.42
C SER A 69 6.56 7.87 -18.89
N PRO A 70 6.34 7.80 -17.56
CA PRO A 70 7.35 8.08 -16.54
C PRO A 70 8.45 7.02 -16.60
N PRO A 71 9.66 7.25 -16.05
CA PRO A 71 10.62 6.17 -15.88
C PRO A 71 9.99 5.05 -15.04
N MET A 72 9.89 3.86 -15.63
CA MET A 72 9.18 2.73 -15.02
C MET A 72 9.87 1.41 -15.33
N TRP A 73 9.92 0.54 -14.33
CA TRP A 73 10.54 -0.77 -14.40
C TRP A 73 9.65 -1.83 -13.74
N ARG A 74 9.68 -3.04 -14.30
CA ARG A 74 9.14 -4.24 -13.69
C ARG A 74 10.31 -5.12 -13.26
N VAL A 75 10.24 -5.62 -12.03
CA VAL A 75 11.11 -6.66 -11.51
C VAL A 75 10.27 -7.92 -11.37
N SER A 76 10.43 -8.84 -12.31
CA SER A 76 9.65 -10.08 -12.36
C SER A 76 10.18 -11.09 -11.35
N ASN A 77 9.30 -11.92 -10.78
CA ASN A 77 9.64 -12.88 -9.72
C ASN A 77 10.33 -12.18 -8.54
N PHE A 78 9.79 -11.06 -8.07
CA PHE A 78 10.39 -10.34 -6.95
C PHE A 78 10.12 -11.03 -5.60
N LEU A 79 8.89 -11.50 -5.37
CA LEU A 79 8.51 -12.30 -4.20
C LEU A 79 8.33 -13.79 -4.52
N SER A 80 8.62 -14.64 -3.54
CA SER A 80 8.28 -16.06 -3.59
C SER A 80 6.79 -16.30 -3.33
N PRO A 81 6.22 -17.42 -3.81
CA PRO A 81 4.85 -17.82 -3.46
C PRO A 81 4.59 -17.91 -1.95
N SER A 82 5.60 -18.31 -1.17
CA SER A 82 5.53 -18.37 0.30
C SER A 82 5.46 -16.99 0.95
N GLU A 83 6.21 -16.00 0.45
CA GLU A 83 6.12 -14.59 0.92
C GLU A 83 4.72 -14.03 0.66
N ILE A 84 4.20 -14.24 -0.56
CA ILE A 84 2.87 -13.78 -0.95
C ILE A 84 1.78 -14.40 -0.05
N SER A 85 1.87 -15.71 0.18
CA SER A 85 0.91 -16.44 1.02
C SER A 85 0.97 -15.96 2.46
N TYR A 86 2.18 -15.76 3.00
CA TYR A 86 2.39 -15.20 4.33
C TYR A 86 1.74 -13.82 4.46
N LEU A 87 2.03 -12.88 3.54
CA LEU A 87 1.52 -11.51 3.59
C LEU A 87 -0.02 -11.48 3.59
N LYS A 88 -0.64 -12.19 2.64
CA LYS A 88 -2.10 -12.26 2.56
C LYS A 88 -2.71 -12.82 3.85
N ALA A 89 -2.17 -13.92 4.35
CA ALA A 89 -2.74 -14.62 5.49
C ALA A 89 -2.48 -13.91 6.84
N ALA A 90 -1.32 -13.25 6.99
CA ALA A 90 -0.96 -12.53 8.21
C ALA A 90 -1.78 -11.25 8.42
N TYR A 91 -2.12 -10.56 7.33
CA TYR A 91 -2.74 -9.23 7.36
C TYR A 91 -4.22 -9.19 6.98
N LEU A 92 -4.78 -10.23 6.33
CA LEU A 92 -6.22 -10.31 6.06
C LEU A 92 -7.11 -9.99 7.28
N PRO A 93 -6.81 -10.48 8.51
CA PRO A 93 -7.66 -10.21 9.67
C PRO A 93 -7.59 -8.77 10.19
N THR A 94 -6.58 -8.00 9.79
CA THR A 94 -6.29 -6.65 10.32
C THR A 94 -6.55 -5.54 9.31
N LEU A 95 -6.86 -5.89 8.06
CA LEU A 95 -7.30 -4.94 7.04
C LEU A 95 -8.58 -4.22 7.48
N THR A 96 -8.60 -2.90 7.34
CA THR A 96 -9.77 -2.06 7.59
C THR A 96 -10.18 -1.34 6.32
N SER A 97 -11.47 -1.03 6.16
CA SER A 97 -11.90 -0.11 5.10
C SER A 97 -11.39 1.30 5.45
N CYS A 98 -11.01 2.09 4.45
CA CYS A 98 -10.42 3.43 4.67
C CYS A 98 -11.31 4.41 5.42
N PHE A 99 -12.58 4.07 5.66
CA PHE A 99 -13.47 4.83 6.52
C PHE A 99 -14.14 3.90 7.55
N PRO A 100 -13.50 3.67 8.71
CA PRO A 100 -14.18 3.02 9.83
C PRO A 100 -15.11 4.04 10.50
N GLY A 101 -16.30 4.30 9.92
CA GLY A 101 -17.37 4.99 10.68
C GLY A 101 -18.27 5.97 9.95
N ALA A 102 -18.15 6.20 8.65
CA ALA A 102 -19.15 6.97 7.91
C ALA A 102 -20.15 5.99 7.25
N PRO A 103 -21.40 5.85 7.74
CA PRO A 103 -22.39 5.08 7.01
C PRO A 103 -22.56 5.72 5.62
N GLU A 104 -22.56 4.91 4.56
CA GLU A 104 -22.72 5.37 3.17
C GLU A 104 -23.91 6.33 2.98
N THR A 105 -24.93 6.21 3.83
CA THR A 105 -26.13 7.05 3.86
C THR A 105 -25.91 8.46 4.38
N LEU A 106 -24.95 8.71 5.30
CA LEU A 106 -24.67 10.05 5.83
C LEU A 106 -23.86 10.90 4.83
N VAL A 107 -23.01 10.24 4.05
CA VAL A 107 -22.19 10.80 2.96
C VAL A 107 -23.07 11.39 1.85
N TRP A 108 -24.17 10.71 1.51
CA TRP A 108 -25.17 11.23 0.58
C TRP A 108 -25.95 12.43 1.12
N TRP A 109 -26.21 12.47 2.43
CA TRP A 109 -27.01 13.53 3.06
C TRP A 109 -26.27 14.86 3.23
N LEU A 110 -24.94 14.84 3.38
CA LEU A 110 -24.10 16.04 3.49
C LEU A 110 -23.59 16.56 2.12
N GLY A 111 -23.94 15.88 1.02
CA GLY A 111 -23.41 16.08 -0.33
C GLY A 111 -23.83 17.35 -1.07
N ARG A 112 -24.01 18.50 -0.39
CA ARG A 112 -24.34 19.76 -1.08
C ARG A 112 -23.51 20.99 -0.67
N TRP A 113 -22.57 20.89 0.28
CA TRP A 113 -21.98 22.11 0.88
C TRP A 113 -20.47 22.11 1.16
N SER A 114 -19.65 21.34 0.45
CA SER A 114 -18.22 21.66 0.46
C SER A 114 -17.52 21.37 -0.86
N SER A 115 -16.86 22.40 -1.36
CA SER A 115 -15.76 22.36 -2.33
C SER A 115 -14.50 21.68 -1.76
N TYR A 116 -14.63 20.92 -0.66
CA TYR A 116 -13.61 20.05 -0.11
C TYR A 116 -13.83 18.65 -0.69
N GLY A 117 -12.95 18.29 -1.62
CA GLY A 117 -12.58 16.92 -2.05
C GLY A 117 -13.66 15.85 -1.92
N SER A 118 -14.20 15.43 -3.06
CA SER A 118 -15.04 14.24 -3.25
C SER A 118 -14.88 13.20 -2.13
N ILE A 119 -15.95 12.93 -1.39
CA ILE A 119 -15.98 11.87 -0.39
C ILE A 119 -15.49 10.58 -1.04
N ARG A 120 -14.33 10.09 -0.61
CA ARG A 120 -13.75 8.85 -1.12
C ARG A 120 -14.61 7.71 -0.58
N VAL A 121 -15.54 7.20 -1.39
CA VAL A 121 -16.10 5.87 -1.16
C VAL A 121 -14.96 4.90 -1.46
N CYS A 122 -14.11 4.68 -0.44
CA CYS A 122 -12.96 3.81 -0.54
C CYS A 122 -13.46 2.37 -0.52
N GLN A 123 -13.47 1.73 -1.69
CA GLN A 123 -13.74 0.30 -1.85
C GLN A 123 -12.52 -0.57 -1.51
N GLU A 124 -11.39 0.06 -1.20
CA GLU A 124 -10.16 -0.59 -0.77
C GLU A 124 -10.22 -0.90 0.73
N MET A 125 -9.61 -2.01 1.11
CA MET A 125 -9.24 -2.29 2.49
C MET A 125 -7.72 -2.16 2.60
N ASN A 126 -7.21 -1.43 3.58
CA ASN A 126 -5.78 -1.24 3.74
C ASN A 126 -5.33 -1.38 5.20
N GLN A 127 -4.02 -1.48 5.34
CA GLN A 127 -3.31 -1.34 6.60
C GLN A 127 -1.88 -0.86 6.31
N ASP A 128 -1.45 0.17 7.04
CA ASP A 128 -0.04 0.55 7.10
C ASP A 128 0.71 -0.43 8.03
N LEU A 129 1.85 -0.90 7.54
CA LEU A 129 2.69 -1.92 8.14
C LEU A 129 3.92 -1.25 8.71
N GLU A 130 4.01 -1.26 10.04
CA GLU A 130 5.22 -0.90 10.75
C GLU A 130 6.42 -1.72 10.23
N ARG A 131 7.61 -1.12 10.32
CA ARG A 131 8.84 -1.68 9.75
C ARG A 131 9.14 -3.08 10.25
N GLY A 132 9.62 -3.91 9.33
CA GLY A 132 9.91 -5.32 9.60
C GLY A 132 10.87 -5.48 10.77
N LYS A 133 11.99 -4.76 10.72
CA LYS A 133 13.01 -4.74 11.77
C LYS A 133 12.49 -4.28 13.13
N GLU A 134 11.66 -3.23 13.16
CA GLU A 134 11.15 -2.66 14.41
C GLU A 134 10.14 -3.56 15.12
N LYS A 135 9.44 -4.41 14.36
CA LYS A 135 8.43 -5.34 14.88
C LYS A 135 8.87 -6.79 14.93
N GLY A 136 10.11 -7.09 14.55
CA GLY A 136 10.59 -8.47 14.45
C GLY A 136 9.82 -9.29 13.42
N ASN A 137 9.35 -8.66 12.34
CA ASN A 137 8.77 -9.34 11.20
C ASN A 137 9.86 -9.60 10.15
N GLU A 138 10.49 -10.76 10.25
CA GLU A 138 11.58 -11.21 9.38
C GLU A 138 11.22 -11.21 7.89
N VAL A 139 9.95 -11.47 7.55
CA VAL A 139 9.48 -11.48 6.16
C VAL A 139 9.45 -10.06 5.59
N LEU A 140 8.88 -9.10 6.33
CA LEU A 140 8.88 -7.71 5.90
C LEU A 140 10.29 -7.13 5.82
N GLU A 141 11.14 -7.42 6.79
CA GLU A 141 12.53 -6.97 6.79
C GLU A 141 13.30 -7.53 5.57
N ALA A 142 13.10 -8.81 5.23
CA ALA A 142 13.69 -9.40 4.04
C ALA A 142 13.23 -8.71 2.74
N ILE A 143 11.96 -8.31 2.66
CA ILE A 143 11.41 -7.57 1.52
C ILE A 143 12.00 -6.15 1.46
N GLU A 144 12.07 -5.43 2.58
CA GLU A 144 12.68 -4.10 2.70
C GLU A 144 14.13 -4.11 2.22
N LEU A 145 14.92 -5.07 2.71
CA LEU A 145 16.32 -5.25 2.29
C LEU A 145 16.45 -5.60 0.80
N ARG A 146 15.52 -6.40 0.26
CA ARG A 146 15.49 -6.75 -1.17
C ARG A 146 15.21 -5.52 -2.04
N ILE A 147 14.30 -4.65 -1.62
CA ILE A 147 14.01 -3.36 -2.28
C ILE A 147 15.26 -2.47 -2.24
N LEU A 148 15.86 -2.28 -1.07
CA LEU A 148 17.09 -1.49 -0.92
C LEU A 148 18.22 -1.98 -1.82
N GLU A 149 18.46 -3.29 -1.85
CA GLU A 149 19.50 -3.89 -2.69
C GLU A 149 19.19 -3.71 -4.19
N THR A 150 17.90 -3.80 -4.58
CA THR A 150 17.46 -3.50 -5.95
C THR A 150 17.84 -2.08 -6.33
N LEU A 151 17.60 -1.11 -5.44
CA LEU A 151 17.91 0.30 -5.68
C LEU A 151 19.41 0.59 -5.76
N LYS A 152 20.20 -0.04 -4.90
CA LYS A 152 21.67 0.09 -4.92
C LYS A 152 22.25 -0.44 -6.23
N LYS A 153 21.85 -1.64 -6.65
CA LYS A 153 22.31 -2.23 -7.92
C LYS A 153 21.87 -1.41 -9.12
N ALA A 154 20.65 -0.87 -9.06
CA ALA A 154 20.11 0.05 -10.03
C ALA A 154 20.82 1.43 -10.04
N GLY A 155 21.65 1.71 -9.03
CA GLY A 155 22.28 3.02 -8.79
C GLY A 155 21.25 4.15 -8.62
N LEU A 156 20.06 3.81 -8.15
CA LEU A 156 19.00 4.74 -7.79
C LEU A 156 19.12 5.22 -6.35
N TYR A 157 19.89 4.49 -5.54
CA TYR A 157 20.12 4.79 -4.14
C TYR A 157 21.57 4.47 -3.77
N SER A 158 22.30 5.44 -3.20
CA SER A 158 23.68 5.22 -2.70
C SER A 158 23.70 4.77 -1.24
N GLY A 159 22.68 5.14 -0.45
CA GLY A 159 22.62 4.84 0.99
C GLY A 159 23.69 5.55 1.83
N GLU A 160 24.32 6.57 1.27
CA GLU A 160 25.33 7.37 1.94
C GLU A 160 24.73 8.71 2.39
N ASP A 161 23.87 8.66 3.40
CA ASP A 161 23.58 9.84 4.23
C ASP A 161 24.71 10.08 5.27
N GLY A 162 25.73 9.22 5.27
CA GLY A 162 26.83 9.19 6.23
C GLY A 162 26.44 8.71 7.63
N LYS A 163 25.17 8.29 7.83
CA LYS A 163 24.61 7.90 9.15
C LYS A 163 24.09 6.46 9.18
N GLY A 164 24.05 5.78 8.04
CA GLY A 164 23.77 4.33 7.96
C GLY A 164 22.30 3.95 8.19
N ASN A 165 21.40 4.93 8.28
CA ASN A 165 19.96 4.72 8.47
C ASN A 165 19.09 5.30 7.35
N GLY A 166 19.69 5.94 6.33
CA GLY A 166 18.99 6.66 5.25
C GLY A 166 17.74 5.95 4.75
N PHE A 167 17.83 4.66 4.39
CA PHE A 167 16.71 3.97 3.75
C PHE A 167 15.42 3.98 4.59
N TYR A 168 15.53 3.81 5.91
CA TYR A 168 14.37 3.79 6.79
C TYR A 168 13.84 5.19 7.10
N THR A 169 14.70 6.20 7.11
CA THR A 169 14.28 7.61 7.22
C THR A 169 13.75 8.17 5.90
N ASP A 170 14.16 7.58 4.79
CA ASP A 170 13.85 8.04 3.42
C ASP A 170 12.56 7.46 2.88
N THR A 171 12.00 6.47 3.56
CA THR A 171 10.84 5.72 3.09
C THR A 171 9.67 5.88 4.03
N MET A 172 8.47 5.68 3.50
CA MET A 172 7.27 5.49 4.29
C MET A 172 7.10 4.03 4.67
N ASP A 173 6.33 3.78 5.72
CA ASP A 173 5.88 2.45 6.09
C ASP A 173 5.22 1.75 4.90
N MET A 174 5.39 0.43 4.81
CA MET A 174 4.75 -0.34 3.75
C MET A 174 3.23 -0.32 3.95
N GLN A 175 2.48 -0.36 2.87
CA GLN A 175 1.02 -0.42 2.94
C GLN A 175 0.51 -1.64 2.19
N ILE A 176 -0.22 -2.51 2.87
CA ILE A 176 -0.92 -3.61 2.20
C ILE A 176 -2.35 -3.19 1.86
N VAL A 177 -2.75 -3.40 0.61
CA VAL A 177 -4.07 -3.00 0.11
C VAL A 177 -4.75 -4.17 -0.58
N ARG A 178 -6.05 -4.30 -0.34
CA ARG A 178 -6.93 -5.28 -0.98
C ARG A 178 -8.11 -4.57 -1.63
N TYR A 179 -8.37 -4.91 -2.89
CA TYR A 179 -9.58 -4.55 -3.62
C TYR A 179 -10.39 -5.81 -3.90
N ARG A 180 -11.69 -5.75 -3.62
CA ARG A 180 -12.66 -6.76 -4.05
C ARG A 180 -13.26 -6.35 -5.40
N ARG A 181 -14.10 -7.20 -5.97
CA ARG A 181 -14.91 -6.87 -7.16
C ARG A 181 -15.58 -5.49 -7.03
N GLY A 182 -15.49 -4.71 -8.11
CA GLY A 182 -15.96 -3.34 -8.21
C GLY A 182 -15.03 -2.33 -7.54
N GLY A 183 -14.04 -2.79 -6.77
CA GLY A 183 -13.05 -1.95 -6.10
C GLY A 183 -12.04 -1.41 -7.09
N LYS A 184 -11.76 -0.11 -6.97
CA LYS A 184 -10.77 0.64 -7.75
C LYS A 184 -10.12 1.72 -6.90
N PHE A 185 -9.06 2.30 -7.43
CA PHE A 185 -8.46 3.51 -6.87
C PHE A 185 -8.50 4.60 -7.93
N ARG A 186 -8.90 5.82 -7.56
CA ARG A 186 -9.05 6.90 -8.54
C ARG A 186 -7.71 7.33 -9.09
N TYR A 187 -7.75 8.02 -10.23
CA TYR A 187 -6.55 8.62 -10.77
C TYR A 187 -5.98 9.68 -9.82
N HIS A 188 -4.68 9.60 -9.57
CA HIS A 188 -3.95 10.44 -8.62
C HIS A 188 -2.45 10.47 -8.95
N PHE A 189 -1.71 11.26 -8.18
CA PHE A 189 -0.27 11.18 -8.03
C PHE A 189 0.08 10.67 -6.64
N ASP A 190 1.23 10.02 -6.52
CA ASP A 190 1.79 9.64 -5.22
C ASP A 190 2.40 10.87 -4.57
N GLU A 191 1.75 11.36 -3.52
CA GLU A 191 2.13 12.57 -2.81
C GLU A 191 2.10 12.33 -1.29
N ASP A 192 2.96 13.06 -0.56
CA ASP A 192 2.91 13.09 0.90
C ASP A 192 1.69 13.90 1.41
N PHE A 193 1.52 13.96 2.73
CA PHE A 193 0.43 14.71 3.36
C PHE A 193 0.46 16.23 3.11
N SER A 194 1.59 16.76 2.62
CA SER A 194 1.75 18.16 2.25
C SER A 194 1.54 18.40 0.75
N GLY A 195 1.22 17.35 -0.03
CA GLY A 195 1.08 17.42 -1.48
C GLY A 195 2.42 17.43 -2.23
N ASN A 196 3.52 17.07 -1.58
CA ASN A 196 4.81 16.93 -2.27
C ASN A 196 4.87 15.58 -2.97
N ALA A 197 5.36 15.57 -4.22
CA ALA A 197 5.59 14.35 -4.98
C ALA A 197 6.51 13.37 -4.23
N LEU A 198 6.11 12.10 -4.17
CA LEU A 198 6.97 11.01 -3.71
C LEU A 198 7.86 10.58 -4.89
N PRO A 199 9.19 10.74 -4.83
CA PRO A 199 10.09 10.57 -5.98
C PRO A 199 10.08 9.17 -6.60
N LEU A 200 9.75 8.15 -5.81
CA LEU A 200 9.80 6.76 -6.22
C LEU A 200 8.75 5.94 -5.48
N THR A 201 7.98 5.15 -6.23
CA THR A 201 6.96 4.25 -5.70
C THR A 201 7.27 2.81 -6.09
N PHE A 202 7.02 1.92 -5.14
CA PHE A 202 7.16 0.47 -5.27
C PHE A 202 5.78 -0.14 -5.04
N MET A 203 5.30 -0.90 -6.01
CA MET A 203 4.05 -1.66 -5.88
C MET A 203 4.36 -3.12 -6.20
N ILE A 204 4.21 -3.98 -5.21
CA ILE A 204 4.36 -5.42 -5.37
C ILE A 204 2.98 -6.04 -5.53
N TYR A 205 2.75 -6.73 -6.64
CA TYR A 205 1.51 -7.42 -6.88
C TYR A 205 1.48 -8.75 -6.14
N LEU A 206 0.48 -8.96 -5.30
CA LEU A 206 0.31 -10.19 -4.52
C LEU A 206 -0.75 -11.12 -5.13
N SER A 207 -1.36 -10.74 -6.27
CA SER A 207 -2.45 -11.49 -6.91
C SER A 207 -2.12 -11.83 -8.34
N HIS A 208 -2.74 -12.89 -8.84
CA HIS A 208 -2.64 -13.31 -10.24
C HIS A 208 -3.31 -12.29 -11.16
N LYS A 209 -3.03 -12.41 -12.46
CA LYS A 209 -3.77 -11.70 -13.49
C LYS A 209 -5.27 -12.00 -13.34
N MET A 210 -6.08 -10.95 -13.44
CA MET A 210 -7.53 -10.98 -13.31
C MET A 210 -8.17 -10.12 -14.40
N GLU A 211 -9.48 -10.20 -14.55
CA GLU A 211 -10.24 -9.29 -15.40
C GLU A 211 -10.35 -7.91 -14.70
N GLY A 212 -9.90 -6.86 -15.39
CA GLY A 212 -9.67 -5.56 -14.76
C GLY A 212 -8.52 -5.60 -13.75
N GLY A 213 -8.58 -4.77 -12.70
CA GLY A 213 -7.63 -4.80 -11.59
C GLY A 213 -6.19 -4.39 -11.93
N GLY A 214 -5.90 -4.00 -13.18
CA GLY A 214 -4.62 -3.45 -13.60
C GLY A 214 -4.23 -2.15 -12.89
N THR A 215 -3.05 -1.63 -13.22
CA THR A 215 -2.64 -0.27 -12.88
C THR A 215 -2.55 0.53 -14.16
N SER A 216 -3.35 1.59 -14.28
CA SER A 216 -3.46 2.41 -15.49
C SER A 216 -2.67 3.71 -15.33
N PHE A 217 -1.84 4.03 -16.31
CA PHE A 217 -1.07 5.27 -16.47
C PHE A 217 -1.49 5.97 -17.77
N PRO A 218 -2.62 6.70 -17.80
CA PRO A 218 -3.22 7.22 -19.03
C PRO A 218 -2.35 8.28 -19.72
N ARG A 219 -1.37 8.83 -19.02
CA ARG A 219 -0.44 9.85 -19.55
C ARG A 219 0.95 9.29 -19.87
N ALA A 220 1.18 7.99 -19.67
CA ALA A 220 2.44 7.36 -20.01
C ALA A 220 2.71 7.40 -21.53
N LYS A 221 3.98 7.22 -21.91
CA LYS A 221 4.45 7.15 -23.31
C LYS A 221 4.03 8.38 -24.13
N GLY A 222 4.12 9.57 -23.54
CA GLY A 222 3.74 10.81 -24.23
C GLY A 222 2.24 10.97 -24.43
N GLY A 223 1.41 10.34 -23.60
CA GLY A 223 -0.05 10.43 -23.65
C GLY A 223 -0.75 9.29 -24.40
N GLU A 224 -0.01 8.32 -24.92
CA GLU A 224 -0.60 7.10 -25.50
C GLU A 224 -1.30 6.23 -24.43
N GLY A 225 -0.90 6.41 -23.17
CA GLY A 225 -1.38 5.61 -22.06
C GLY A 225 -0.65 4.27 -21.96
N MET A 226 -0.73 3.67 -20.77
CA MET A 226 -0.19 2.35 -20.50
C MET A 226 -1.00 1.69 -19.40
N GLU A 227 -1.24 0.39 -19.53
CA GLU A 227 -1.83 -0.41 -18.48
C GLU A 227 -0.87 -1.54 -18.11
N ILE A 228 -0.71 -1.75 -16.81
CA ILE A 228 0.12 -2.80 -16.25
C ILE A 228 -0.79 -3.85 -15.65
N ASP A 229 -0.75 -5.04 -16.24
CA ASP A 229 -1.38 -6.22 -15.66
C ASP A 229 -0.57 -6.74 -14.47
N PRO A 230 -1.22 -7.14 -13.37
CA PRO A 230 -0.56 -7.69 -12.21
C PRO A 230 0.09 -9.04 -12.55
N GLY A 231 1.42 -9.10 -12.45
CA GLY A 231 2.15 -10.38 -12.35
C GLY A 231 2.33 -10.73 -10.88
N VAL A 232 1.81 -11.88 -10.44
CA VAL A 232 1.92 -12.28 -9.03
C VAL A 232 3.39 -12.35 -8.60
N GLY A 233 3.72 -11.68 -7.51
CA GLY A 233 5.07 -11.56 -6.98
C GLY A 233 5.95 -10.57 -7.71
N ASP A 234 5.47 -9.88 -8.74
CA ASP A 234 6.26 -8.87 -9.43
C ASP A 234 6.23 -7.53 -8.70
N LEU A 235 7.36 -6.84 -8.76
CA LEU A 235 7.50 -5.46 -8.28
C LEU A 235 7.44 -4.51 -9.48
N LEU A 236 6.52 -3.55 -9.43
CA LEU A 236 6.49 -2.38 -10.29
C LEU A 236 7.16 -1.21 -9.58
N VAL A 237 8.08 -0.55 -10.27
CA VAL A 237 8.75 0.66 -9.79
C VAL A 237 8.50 1.77 -10.80
N TRP A 238 8.03 2.93 -10.36
CA TRP A 238 7.97 4.12 -11.21
C TRP A 238 8.43 5.35 -10.44
N SER A 239 8.90 6.33 -11.19
CA SER A 239 9.35 7.59 -10.64
C SER A 239 8.50 8.75 -11.12
N THR A 240 8.21 9.66 -10.20
CA THR A 240 7.64 10.99 -10.47
C THR A 240 8.74 12.02 -10.82
N CYS A 241 10.02 11.61 -10.76
CA CYS A 241 11.16 12.46 -11.10
C CYS A 241 11.21 12.77 -12.60
N GLY A 242 10.83 14.00 -12.97
CA GLY A 242 10.70 14.39 -14.37
C GLY A 242 9.43 15.17 -14.64
N GLU A 243 8.46 15.05 -13.74
CA GLU A 243 7.24 15.83 -13.80
C GLU A 243 7.50 17.28 -13.45
N ARG A 244 6.66 18.16 -14.00
CA ARG A 244 6.73 19.59 -13.67
C ARG A 244 6.09 19.78 -12.31
N ILE A 245 6.94 19.89 -11.31
CA ILE A 245 6.55 20.32 -9.97
C ILE A 245 6.48 21.85 -9.99
N LYS A 246 5.28 22.42 -9.82
CA LYS A 246 5.10 23.87 -9.76
C LYS A 246 4.63 24.24 -8.35
N GLY A 247 5.50 24.91 -7.59
CA GLY A 247 5.18 25.34 -6.22
C GLY A 247 5.19 24.23 -5.18
N GLY A 248 5.90 23.13 -5.41
CA GLY A 248 6.04 22.00 -4.46
C GLY A 248 5.16 20.80 -4.78
N GLY A 249 4.03 21.01 -5.47
CA GLY A 249 3.13 19.93 -5.93
C GLY A 249 3.25 19.64 -7.42
N ILE A 250 2.70 18.50 -7.84
CA ILE A 250 2.64 18.08 -9.23
C ILE A 250 1.60 18.96 -9.97
N ASP A 251 1.96 19.54 -11.11
CA ASP A 251 1.03 20.36 -11.91
C ASP A 251 -0.02 19.46 -12.58
N ASP A 252 -1.11 19.13 -11.89
CA ASP A 252 -2.17 18.20 -12.34
C ASP A 252 -2.63 18.35 -13.81
N TYR A 253 -2.51 19.55 -14.37
CA TYR A 253 -2.94 19.88 -15.73
C TYR A 253 -1.85 19.69 -16.78
N SER A 254 -0.60 19.45 -16.38
CA SER A 254 0.47 19.23 -17.33
C SER A 254 0.31 17.86 -18.00
N PRO A 255 0.21 17.81 -19.34
CA PRO A 255 0.23 16.55 -20.08
C PRO A 255 1.57 15.83 -19.97
N SER A 256 2.61 16.49 -19.42
CA SER A 256 3.91 15.88 -19.14
C SER A 256 3.95 14.98 -17.90
N ASN A 257 2.87 14.95 -17.10
CA ASN A 257 2.87 14.22 -15.82
C ASN A 257 2.44 12.77 -16.04
N ALA A 258 3.39 11.99 -16.55
CA ALA A 258 3.18 10.65 -17.04
C ALA A 258 2.93 9.61 -15.91
N SER A 259 3.29 9.92 -14.66
CA SER A 259 3.05 9.09 -13.47
C SER A 259 1.63 9.20 -12.90
N TYR A 260 0.78 10.04 -13.49
CA TYR A 260 -0.64 10.07 -13.15
C TYR A 260 -1.24 8.69 -13.38
N HIS A 261 -1.78 8.08 -12.32
CA HIS A 261 -2.14 6.67 -12.38
C HIS A 261 -3.33 6.30 -11.50
N SER A 262 -3.91 5.13 -11.76
CA SER A 262 -5.03 4.57 -11.00
C SER A 262 -4.92 3.05 -10.83
N GLY A 263 -5.61 2.53 -9.82
CA GLY A 263 -5.95 1.12 -9.75
C GLY A 263 -7.25 0.88 -10.51
N MET A 264 -7.21 0.12 -11.60
CA MET A 264 -8.40 -0.20 -12.39
C MET A 264 -9.38 -1.04 -11.57
N GLU A 265 -10.66 -0.98 -11.97
CA GLU A 265 -11.74 -1.74 -11.33
C GLU A 265 -11.51 -3.24 -11.45
N VAL A 266 -11.66 -3.97 -10.35
CA VAL A 266 -11.65 -5.44 -10.37
C VAL A 266 -12.99 -5.93 -10.88
N GLU A 267 -13.03 -6.57 -12.05
CA GLU A 267 -14.29 -6.93 -12.71
C GLU A 267 -14.72 -8.38 -12.41
N GLY A 268 -13.73 -9.27 -12.27
CA GLY A 268 -13.94 -10.70 -12.05
C GLY A 268 -14.78 -11.02 -10.81
N ALA A 269 -15.68 -12.00 -10.95
CA ALA A 269 -16.67 -12.33 -9.92
C ALA A 269 -16.07 -12.83 -8.59
N TYR A 270 -14.91 -13.50 -8.68
CA TYR A 270 -14.19 -14.10 -7.55
C TYR A 270 -12.77 -13.55 -7.38
N ASP A 271 -12.44 -12.52 -8.16
CA ASP A 271 -11.10 -11.97 -8.18
C ASP A 271 -10.91 -10.94 -7.07
N GLU A 272 -9.72 -10.94 -6.50
CA GLU A 272 -9.29 -9.95 -5.53
C GLU A 272 -7.91 -9.45 -5.91
N LYS A 273 -7.75 -8.13 -5.97
CA LYS A 273 -6.45 -7.50 -6.14
C LYS A 273 -5.84 -7.28 -4.77
N TRP A 274 -4.61 -7.73 -4.60
CA TRP A 274 -3.79 -7.46 -3.43
C TRP A 274 -2.48 -6.85 -3.90
N ILE A 275 -2.07 -5.77 -3.23
CA ILE A 275 -0.80 -5.10 -3.47
C ILE A 275 -0.11 -4.78 -2.15
N LEU A 276 1.22 -4.72 -2.18
CA LEU A 276 2.04 -4.16 -1.12
C LEU A 276 2.77 -2.95 -1.69
N ASN A 277 2.48 -1.77 -1.16
CA ASN A 277 3.08 -0.51 -1.57
C ASN A 277 4.20 -0.12 -0.62
N MET A 278 5.18 0.59 -1.15
CA MET A 278 6.18 1.32 -0.38
C MET A 278 6.54 2.58 -1.14
N PHE A 279 6.71 3.69 -0.41
CA PHE A 279 7.01 4.99 -1.01
C PHE A 279 8.33 5.52 -0.48
N PHE A 280 9.09 6.21 -1.32
CA PHE A 280 10.19 7.05 -0.87
C PHE A 280 9.67 8.47 -0.63
N ALA A 281 9.94 8.99 0.57
CA ALA A 281 9.56 10.33 1.00
C ALA A 281 10.71 11.34 0.95
N SER A 282 11.98 10.89 0.98
CA SER A 282 13.10 11.85 0.99
C SER A 282 13.58 12.24 -0.41
N GLY A 283 14.01 13.50 -0.51
CA GLY A 283 14.69 14.04 -1.69
C GLY A 283 16.14 13.52 -1.89
N GLU A 284 16.65 12.64 -1.03
CA GLU A 284 17.97 12.02 -1.21
C GLU A 284 17.99 11.05 -2.40
N VAL A 285 16.83 10.49 -2.77
CA VAL A 285 16.65 9.93 -4.11
C VAL A 285 16.72 11.09 -5.10
N SER A 286 17.93 11.37 -5.56
CA SER A 286 18.14 12.48 -6.46
C SER A 286 17.40 12.20 -7.77
N CYS A 287 16.35 12.98 -8.02
CA CYS A 287 15.70 12.99 -9.33
C CYS A 287 16.68 13.25 -10.48
N HIS A 288 17.87 13.79 -10.19
CA HIS A 288 18.98 13.90 -11.14
C HIS A 288 19.48 12.52 -11.63
N ASN A 289 19.70 11.58 -10.70
CA ASN A 289 20.22 10.24 -11.01
C ASN A 289 19.21 9.42 -11.81
N ILE A 290 17.93 9.47 -11.43
CA ILE A 290 16.83 8.81 -12.17
C ILE A 290 16.75 9.33 -13.60
N LYS A 291 16.80 10.66 -13.81
CA LYS A 291 16.75 11.27 -15.16
C LYS A 291 17.92 10.86 -16.04
N LYS A 292 19.13 10.76 -15.47
CA LYS A 292 20.33 10.36 -16.22
C LYS A 292 20.25 8.90 -16.65
N ARG A 293 19.80 8.00 -15.75
CA ARG A 293 19.73 6.55 -16.00
C ARG A 293 18.48 6.08 -16.71
N GLY A 294 17.40 6.87 -16.77
CA GLY A 294 16.21 6.52 -17.56
C GLY A 294 16.45 6.30 -19.05
N LYS A 295 17.67 6.57 -19.55
CA LYS A 295 18.13 6.30 -20.91
C LYS A 295 18.91 4.98 -21.08
N GLU A 296 19.27 4.31 -19.98
CA GLU A 296 20.08 3.08 -19.98
C GLU A 296 19.33 1.96 -19.23
N PRO A 297 19.38 0.70 -19.69
CA PRO A 297 18.81 -0.42 -18.96
C PRO A 297 19.51 -0.55 -17.61
N ILE A 298 18.71 -0.56 -16.54
CA ILE A 298 19.17 -0.35 -15.17
C ILE A 298 19.82 -1.61 -14.57
N LEU A 299 19.52 -2.80 -15.07
CA LEU A 299 19.94 -4.08 -14.48
C LEU A 299 20.02 -5.20 -15.54
N ASP A 300 21.15 -5.33 -16.24
CA ASP A 300 21.44 -6.52 -17.08
C ASP A 300 22.03 -7.69 -16.26
N THR A 301 22.30 -7.48 -14.97
CA THR A 301 22.91 -8.49 -14.10
C THR A 301 21.83 -9.23 -13.31
N PRO A 302 21.70 -10.57 -13.46
CA PRO A 302 20.82 -11.37 -12.63
C PRO A 302 21.15 -11.16 -11.15
N VAL A 303 20.15 -10.75 -10.37
CA VAL A 303 20.33 -10.61 -8.93
C VAL A 303 19.99 -11.93 -8.27
N LYS A 304 20.98 -12.62 -7.68
CA LYS A 304 20.70 -13.76 -6.81
C LYS A 304 20.51 -13.27 -5.38
N TYR A 305 19.33 -13.50 -4.83
CA TYR A 305 19.09 -13.33 -3.40
C TYR A 305 19.27 -14.69 -2.74
N ILE A 306 20.25 -14.79 -1.83
CA ILE A 306 20.35 -15.93 -0.91
C ILE A 306 19.56 -15.53 0.32
N ILE A 307 18.36 -16.09 0.47
CA ILE A 307 17.52 -15.88 1.65
C ILE A 307 17.93 -16.94 2.66
N GLY A 308 18.80 -16.60 3.61
CA GLY A 308 19.14 -17.46 4.75
C GLY A 308 20.58 -17.37 5.25
N ARG A 309 20.72 -17.24 6.57
CA ARG A 309 21.73 -17.93 7.37
C ARG A 309 21.02 -18.74 8.44
#